data_AF-A0A924C6L6-F1
#
_entry.id   AF-A0A924C6L6-F1
#
_cell.length_a   1.000
_cell.length_b   1.000
_cell.length_c   1.000
_cell.angle_alpha   90.00
_cell.angle_beta   90.00
_cell.angle_gamma   90.00
#
_symmetry.space_group_name_H-M   'P 1'
#
loop_
_entity.id
_entity.type
_entity.pdbx_description
1 polymer ?
#
loop_
_entity_poly.entity_id
_entity_poly.type
_entity_poly.pdbx_seq_one_letter_code
_entity_poly.pdbx_strand_id
1 'polypeptide(L)' 'MFIIQNYSTAVIFCIITMLCWGSWANTLKLAGKTWRFELFYWDYVVGILLFSLISAFTLGSTGEQGRSFIIDLKQADG' A
#
# COMPACT_ATOMS: atom_id res chain seq x y z
N MET A 1 0.64 -6.48 -14.34
CA MET A 1 -0.04 -6.02 -13.10
C MET A 1 -0.86 -7.19 -12.55
N PHE A 2 -0.96 -7.33 -11.23
CA PHE A 2 -1.77 -8.38 -10.63
C PHE A 2 -3.26 -8.06 -10.81
N ILE A 3 -3.99 -8.94 -11.50
CA ILE A 3 -5.43 -8.82 -11.71
C ILE A 3 -6.11 -9.93 -10.93
N ILE A 4 -7.12 -9.55 -10.14
CA ILE A 4 -7.88 -10.49 -9.31
C ILE A 4 -8.88 -11.23 -10.22
N GLN A 5 -8.69 -12.54 -10.37
CA GLN A 5 -9.55 -13.38 -11.23
C GLN A 5 -10.57 -14.21 -10.44
N ASN A 6 -10.40 -14.35 -9.11
CA ASN A 6 -11.22 -15.23 -8.27
C ASN A 6 -11.89 -14.45 -7.13
N TYR A 7 -13.16 -14.78 -6.84
CA TYR A 7 -13.94 -14.14 -5.78
C TYR A 7 -13.26 -14.25 -4.40
N SER A 8 -12.76 -15.43 -4.03
CA SER A 8 -12.09 -15.63 -2.75
C SER A 8 -10.89 -14.70 -2.57
N THR A 9 -10.08 -14.53 -3.62
CA THR A 9 -8.95 -13.59 -3.61
C THR A 9 -9.43 -12.15 -3.48
N ALA A 10 -10.52 -11.77 -4.16
CA ALA A 10 -11.11 -10.44 -4.03
C ALA A 10 -11.58 -10.14 -2.59
N VAL A 11 -12.23 -11.10 -1.93
CA VAL A 11 -12.66 -10.94 -0.53
C VAL A 11 -11.46 -10.79 0.41
N ILE A 12 -10.39 -11.58 0.21
CA ILE A 12 -9.16 -11.45 1.00
C ILE A 12 -8.55 -10.05 0.85
N PHE A 13 -8.41 -9.56 -0.38
CA PHE A 13 -7.91 -8.20 -0.62
C PHE A 13 -8.84 -7.13 -0.04
N CYS A 14 -10.16 -7.33 -0.08
CA CYS A 14 -11.13 -6.44 0.57
C CYS A 14 -10.89 -6.36 2.09
N ILE A 15 -10.71 -7.49 2.77
CA ILE A 15 -10.39 -7.53 4.19
C ILE A 15 -9.08 -6.80 4.48
N ILE A 16 -8.04 -7.05 3.67
CA ILE A 16 -6.75 -6.36 3.81
C ILE A 16 -6.95 -4.84 3.67
N THR A 17 -7.69 -4.36 2.68
CA THR A 17 -7.94 -2.92 2.50
C THR A 17 -8.70 -2.30 3.68
N MET A 18 -9.67 -3.01 4.25
CA MET A 18 -10.41 -2.55 5.43
C MET A 18 -9.52 -2.45 6.67
N LEU A 19 -8.56 -3.38 6.84
CA LEU A 19 -7.55 -3.30 7.90
C LEU A 19 -6.60 -2.10 7.69
N CYS A 20 -6.17 -1.88 6.46
CA CYS A 20 -5.30 -0.75 6.11
C CYS A 20 -6.00 0.60 6.31
N TRP A 21 -7.30 0.72 6.03
CA TRP A 21 -8.07 1.96 6.25
C TRP A 21 -8.03 2.37 7.74
N GLY A 22 -8.34 1.44 8.64
CA GLY A 22 -8.35 1.72 10.08
C GLY A 22 -6.96 1.86 10.71
N SER A 23 -5.90 1.54 9.97
CA SER A 23 -4.54 1.42 10.53
C SER A 23 -4.05 2.71 11.17
N TRP A 24 -4.25 3.89 10.55
CA TRP A 24 -3.84 5.18 11.11
C TRP A 24 -4.50 5.42 12.47
N ALA A 25 -5.83 5.49 12.53
CA ALA A 25 -6.53 5.84 13.76
C ALA A 25 -6.20 4.87 14.91
N ASN A 26 -6.06 3.58 14.61
CA ASN A 26 -5.72 2.56 15.58
C ASN A 26 -4.27 2.67 16.08
N THR A 27 -3.31 2.86 15.17
CA THR A 27 -1.89 3.01 15.54
C THR A 27 -1.60 4.34 16.24
N LEU A 28 -2.29 5.42 15.86
CA LEU A 28 -2.22 6.70 16.58
C LEU A 28 -2.81 6.58 17.99
N LYS A 29 -3.93 5.87 18.16
CA LYS A 29 -4.50 5.62 19.51
C LYS A 29 -3.56 4.79 20.39
N LEU A 30 -2.79 3.88 19.78
CA LEU A 30 -1.79 3.06 20.46
C LEU A 30 -0.54 3.87 20.84
N ALA A 31 0.02 4.64 19.91
CA ALA A 31 1.28 5.37 20.08
C ALA A 31 1.11 6.77 20.71
N GLY A 32 -0.06 7.40 20.57
CA GLY A 32 -0.28 8.81 20.92
C GLY A 32 -0.17 9.14 22.41
N LYS A 33 -0.08 8.13 23.29
CA LYS A 33 0.20 8.34 24.73
C LYS A 33 1.69 8.56 25.02
N THR A 34 2.57 8.05 24.17
CA THR A 34 4.02 8.00 24.41
C THR A 34 4.84 8.69 23.32
N TRP A 35 4.26 8.89 22.14
CA TRP A 35 4.92 9.46 20.97
C TRP A 35 4.22 10.74 20.51
N ARG A 36 5.01 11.74 20.13
CA ARG A 36 4.48 13.00 19.59
C ARG A 36 3.84 12.77 18.23
N PHE A 37 2.76 13.50 17.97
CA PHE A 37 2.00 13.37 16.72
C PHE A 37 2.87 13.64 15.49
N GLU A 38 3.74 14.66 15.53
CA GLU A 38 4.57 15.05 14.38
C GLU A 38 5.55 13.93 14.00
N LEU A 39 6.14 13.28 15.00
CA LEU A 39 7.08 12.16 14.79
C LEU A 39 6.32 10.91 14.32
N PHE A 40 5.18 10.60 14.92
CA PHE A 40 4.30 9.51 14.46
C PHE A 40 3.92 9.70 12.99
N TYR A 41 3.58 10.93 12.60
CA TYR A 41 3.16 11.23 11.24
C TYR A 41 4.30 11.03 10.24
N TRP A 42 5.52 11.43 10.59
CA TRP A 42 6.72 11.14 9.80
C TRP A 42 6.91 9.65 9.59
N ASP A 43 6.87 8.87 10.68
CA ASP A 43 7.04 7.41 10.63
C ASP A 43 5.95 6.75 9.78
N TYR A 44 4.70 7.21 9.93
CA TYR A 44 3.55 6.70 9.20
C TYR A 44 3.64 6.99 7.69
N VAL A 45 4.02 8.22 7.30
CA VAL A 45 4.16 8.60 5.89
C VAL A 45 5.30 7.82 5.23
N VAL A 46 6.44 7.66 5.91
CA VAL A 46 7.55 6.83 5.42
C VAL A 46 7.10 5.38 5.27
N GLY A 47 6.33 4.85 6.22
CA GLY A 47 5.74 3.51 6.13
C GLY A 47 4.83 3.34 4.92
N ILE A 48 3.93 4.29 4.65
CA ILE A 48 3.06 4.27 3.46
C ILE A 48 3.89 4.31 2.18
N LEU A 49 4.91 5.17 2.12
CA LEU A 49 5.78 5.28 0.95
C LEU A 49 6.50 3.95 0.68
N LEU A 50 7.08 3.32 1.70
CA LEU A 50 7.75 2.03 1.55
C LEU A 50 6.77 0.94 1.13
N PHE A 51 5.59 0.89 1.74
CA PHE A 51 4.55 -0.07 1.39
C PHE A 51 4.04 0.11 -0.05
N SER A 52 3.88 1.35 -0.51
CA SER A 52 3.46 1.64 -1.88
C SER A 52 4.54 1.23 -2.89
N LEU A 53 5.82 1.49 -2.61
CA LEU A 53 6.94 1.07 -3.44
C LEU A 53 7.02 -0.47 -3.52
N ILE A 54 6.95 -1.16 -2.38
CA ILE A 54 6.92 -2.63 -2.35
C ILE A 54 5.75 -3.15 -3.17
N SER A 55 4.55 -2.59 -2.99
CA SER A 55 3.36 -3.00 -3.74
C SER A 55 3.49 -2.76 -5.24
N ALA A 56 4.09 -1.63 -5.64
CA ALA A 56 4.32 -1.27 -7.03
C ALA A 56 5.30 -2.23 -7.73
N PHE A 57 6.42 -2.56 -7.08
CA PHE A 57 7.43 -3.48 -7.61
C PHE A 57 7.04 -4.96 -7.48
N THR A 58 6.03 -5.29 -6.66
CA THR A 58 5.51 -6.66 -6.53
C THR A 58 4.19 -6.81 -7.30
N LEU A 59 3.05 -6.53 -6.69
CA LEU A 59 1.72 -6.68 -7.29
C LEU A 59 1.52 -5.78 -8.52
N GLY A 60 2.11 -4.59 -8.55
CA GLY A 60 2.07 -3.69 -9.71
C GLY A 60 2.90 -4.17 -10.89
N SER A 61 3.93 -4.98 -10.64
CA SER A 61 4.90 -5.42 -11.66
C SER A 61 4.78 -6.89 -12.05
N THR A 62 4.17 -7.72 -11.20
CA THR A 62 3.98 -9.16 -11.39
C THR A 62 2.56 -9.44 -11.93
N GLY A 63 2.47 -10.10 -13.08
CA GLY A 63 1.21 -10.51 -13.71
C GLY A 63 1.26 -10.34 -15.23
N GLU A 64 0.63 -11.25 -15.95
CA GLU A 64 0.67 -11.31 -17.42
C GLU A 64 -0.31 -10.34 -18.10
N GLN A 65 -1.27 -9.82 -17.34
CA GLN A 65 -2.30 -8.93 -17.85
C GLN A 65 -2.13 -7.51 -17.27
N GLY A 66 -2.52 -6.52 -18.08
CA GLY A 66 -2.32 -5.10 -17.76
C GLY A 66 -0.85 -4.66 -17.87
N ARG A 67 -0.63 -3.34 -17.86
CA ARG A 67 0.71 -2.76 -17.97
C ARG A 67 1.44 -2.87 -16.62
N SER A 68 2.74 -3.17 -16.66
CA SER A 68 3.59 -3.28 -15.47
C SER A 68 4.05 -1.89 -15.01
N PHE A 69 4.16 -1.69 -13.69
CA PHE A 69 4.59 -0.42 -13.09
C PHE A 69 5.90 0.13 -13.68
N ILE A 70 6.89 -0.74 -13.98
CA ILE A 70 8.17 -0.32 -14.56
C ILE A 70 7.98 0.30 -15.96
N ILE A 71 7.03 -0.21 -16.74
CA ILE A 71 6.73 0.32 -18.09
C ILE A 71 6.08 1.70 -17.94
N ASP A 72 5.15 1.86 -17.00
CA ASP A 72 4.54 3.16 -16.70
C ASP A 72 5.57 4.18 -16.19
N LEU A 73 6.51 3.75 -15.35
CA LEU A 73 7.58 4.63 -14.86
C LEU A 73 8.46 5.15 -16.00
N LYS A 74 8.77 4.30 -17.00
CA LYS A 74 9.53 4.72 -18.18
C LYS A 74 8.78 5.69 -19.08
N GLN A 75 7.45 5.76 -19.00
CA GLN A 75 6.65 6.76 -19.73
C GLN A 75 6.69 8.15 -19.06
N ALA A 76 7.13 8.24 -17.80
CA ALA A 76 7.25 9.52 -17.11
C ALA A 76 8.47 10.34 -17.60
N ASP A 77 9.51 9.67 -18.10
CA ASP A 77 10.58 10.29 -18.89
C ASP A 77 10.08 10.45 -20.33
N GLY A 78 9.58 11.65 -20.65
CA GLY A 78 9.23 12.03 -22.03
C GLY A 78 10.44 12.08 -22.94
#